data_AF-V4AI68-F1
#
_entry.id   AF-V4AI68-F1
#
_cell.length_a   1.000
_cell.length_b   1.000
_cell.length_c   1.000
_cell.angle_alpha   90.00
_cell.angle_beta   90.00
_cell.angle_gamma   90.00
#
_symmetry.space_group_name_H-M   'P 1'
#
loop_
_entity.id
_entity.type
_entity.pdbx_description
1 polymer ?
#
loop_
_entity_poly.entity_id
_entity_poly.type
_entity_poly.pdbx_seq_one_letter_code
_entity_poly.pdbx_strand_id
1 'polypeptide(L)'
;MVMVMTPESEALLNLLNGGGGNGGLLGGVLGNNGLLGGILGSNGLLGGLLGQNGLVGGLLGSNGLVGGVLGGDKDSVEASANVLAKLNAIISDGVATKAELGAALGISGAGLDGLIADIDINADAKINLKELLDLEILVILQGLLGLDLTNILGNLGNLANLGNIGNLGNLGNVGNVGNLLG
;
A
#
# COMPACT_ATOMS: atom_id res chain seq x y z
N MET A 1 14.24 28.88 69.20
CA MET A 1 14.89 27.59 69.55
C MET A 1 15.89 27.29 68.47
N VAL A 2 17.19 27.50 68.73
CA VAL A 2 18.25 27.13 67.78
C VAL A 2 18.46 25.64 67.96
N MET A 3 18.16 24.86 66.94
CA MET A 3 18.42 23.43 66.96
C MET A 3 19.92 23.24 66.78
N VAL A 4 20.60 22.80 67.84
CA VAL A 4 22.03 22.47 67.78
C VAL A 4 22.14 21.11 67.10
N MET A 5 22.84 21.05 65.96
CA MET A 5 23.14 19.78 65.28
C MET A 5 24.07 18.95 66.15
N THR A 6 23.79 17.64 66.26
CA THR A 6 24.69 16.71 66.93
C THR A 6 25.79 16.26 65.97
N PRO A 7 26.98 15.87 66.46
CA PRO A 7 28.07 15.40 65.61
C PRO A 7 27.68 14.25 64.66
N GLU A 8 26.79 13.36 65.11
CA GLU A 8 26.27 12.25 64.31
C GLU A 8 25.39 12.74 63.16
N SER A 9 24.55 13.75 63.42
CA SER A 9 23.69 14.35 62.38
C SER A 9 24.51 15.10 61.33
N GLU A 10 25.61 15.74 61.71
CA GLU A 10 26.54 16.39 60.77
C GLU A 10 27.30 15.38 59.92
N ALA A 11 27.76 14.27 60.51
CA ALA A 11 28.42 13.19 59.78
C ALA A 11 27.49 12.55 58.74
N LEU A 12 26.23 12.32 59.10
CA LEU A 12 25.22 11.79 58.16
C LEU A 12 24.90 12.79 57.04
N LEU A 13 24.76 14.08 57.35
CA LEU A 13 24.57 15.12 56.34
C LEU A 13 25.75 15.17 55.37
N ASN A 14 26.98 15.05 55.87
CA ASN A 14 28.17 15.08 55.03
C ASN A 14 28.30 13.84 54.14
N LEU A 15 27.90 12.66 54.62
CA LEU A 15 27.87 11.45 53.80
C LEU A 15 26.82 11.55 52.68
N LEU A 16 25.64 12.09 52.99
CA LEU A 16 24.55 12.23 52.03
C LEU A 16 24.82 13.35 51.01
N ASN A 17 25.28 14.51 51.47
CA ASN A 17 25.39 15.75 50.69
C ASN A 17 26.83 16.14 50.32
N GLY A 18 27.84 15.35 50.69
CA GLY A 18 29.24 15.60 50.34
C GLY A 18 29.83 16.88 50.93
N GLY A 19 29.32 17.39 52.06
CA GLY A 19 29.81 18.61 52.69
C GLY A 19 29.56 19.90 51.89
N GLY A 20 28.51 19.94 51.07
CA GLY A 20 28.18 21.08 50.22
C GLY A 20 28.67 20.96 48.77
N GLY A 21 29.34 19.86 48.42
CA GLY A 21 29.66 19.48 47.04
C GLY A 21 28.80 18.32 46.54
N ASN A 22 28.58 18.23 45.22
CA ASN A 22 27.77 17.17 44.58
C ASN A 22 28.36 15.74 44.64
N GLY A 23 29.28 15.46 45.56
CA GLY A 23 30.03 14.20 45.67
C GLY A 23 29.54 13.21 46.74
N GLY A 24 28.53 13.56 47.54
CA GLY A 24 27.91 12.64 48.50
C GLY A 24 27.02 11.59 47.84
N LEU A 25 26.46 10.66 48.64
CA LEU A 25 25.61 9.57 48.14
C LEU A 25 24.42 10.08 47.31
N LEU A 26 23.78 11.19 47.72
CA LEU A 26 22.70 11.78 46.96
C LEU A 26 23.18 12.41 45.64
N GLY A 27 24.40 12.95 45.61
CA GLY A 27 25.02 13.44 44.37
C GLY A 27 25.33 12.31 43.38
N GLY A 28 25.82 11.17 43.88
CA GLY A 28 26.09 9.98 43.07
C GLY A 28 24.82 9.30 42.51
N VAL A 29 23.67 9.44 43.19
CA VAL A 29 22.39 8.87 42.72
C VAL A 29 21.60 9.89 41.91
N LEU A 30 21.35 11.08 42.44
CA LEU A 30 20.43 12.08 41.87
C LEU A 30 21.12 13.18 41.05
N GLY A 31 22.44 13.32 41.16
CA GLY A 31 23.17 14.32 40.39
C GLY A 31 23.07 14.07 38.88
N ASN A 32 23.31 15.11 38.08
CA ASN A 32 23.23 15.05 36.62
C ASN A 32 24.15 13.98 36.00
N ASN A 33 25.29 13.71 36.66
CA ASN A 33 26.23 12.65 36.29
C ASN A 33 26.10 11.40 37.19
N GLY A 34 25.12 11.39 38.09
CA GLY A 34 24.80 10.25 38.94
C GLY A 34 23.93 9.22 38.22
N LEU A 35 23.58 8.15 38.91
CA LEU A 35 22.85 7.01 38.32
C LEU A 35 21.53 7.44 37.67
N LEU A 36 20.69 8.21 38.36
CA LEU A 36 19.41 8.69 37.82
C LEU A 36 19.62 9.79 36.78
N GLY A 37 20.67 10.62 36.90
CA GLY A 37 21.03 11.60 35.86
C GLY A 37 21.39 10.93 34.54
N GLY A 38 22.15 9.84 34.58
CA GLY A 38 22.50 9.04 33.40
C GLY A 38 21.34 8.23 32.80
N ILE A 39 20.27 7.96 33.55
CA ILE A 39 19.09 7.25 33.04
C ILE A 39 18.01 8.24 32.59
N LEU A 40 17.62 9.17 33.44
CA LEU A 40 16.46 10.04 33.26
C LEU A 40 16.81 11.44 32.73
N GLY A 41 18.08 11.84 32.79
CA GLY A 41 18.52 13.12 32.27
C GLY A 41 18.31 13.24 30.76
N SER A 42 18.27 14.46 30.26
CA SER A 42 18.05 14.76 28.83
C SER A 42 19.06 14.08 27.90
N ASN A 43 20.28 13.85 28.37
CA ASN A 43 21.34 13.13 27.66
C ASN A 43 21.53 11.69 28.17
N GLY A 44 20.67 11.26 29.11
CA GLY A 44 20.66 9.91 29.64
C GLY A 44 19.96 8.92 28.72
N LEU A 45 19.93 7.65 29.12
CA LEU A 45 19.32 6.56 28.34
C LEU A 45 17.87 6.86 27.91
N LEU A 46 17.04 7.33 28.83
CA LEU A 46 15.64 7.66 28.56
C LEU A 46 15.50 8.94 27.74
N GLY A 47 16.36 9.94 27.98
CA GLY A 47 16.43 11.15 27.17
C GLY A 47 16.81 10.86 25.71
N GLY A 48 17.78 9.97 25.50
CA GLY A 48 18.19 9.49 24.17
C GLY A 48 17.18 8.53 23.51
N LEU A 49 16.32 7.87 24.29
CA LEU A 49 15.27 7.01 23.75
C LEU A 49 13.99 7.81 23.42
N LEU A 50 13.48 8.58 24.37
CA LEU A 50 12.17 9.25 24.30
C LEU A 50 12.23 10.74 24.00
N GLY A 51 13.40 11.37 24.11
CA GLY A 51 13.55 12.78 23.80
C GLY A 51 13.24 13.07 22.34
N GLN A 52 13.07 14.35 22.01
CA GLN A 52 12.66 14.80 20.67
C GLN A 52 13.59 14.31 19.55
N ASN A 53 14.89 14.22 19.84
CA ASN A 53 15.92 13.71 18.94
C ASN A 53 16.32 12.26 19.24
N GLY A 54 15.61 11.62 20.16
CA GLY A 54 15.83 10.23 20.54
C GLY A 54 15.20 9.26 19.56
N LEU A 55 15.43 7.96 19.74
CA LEU A 55 14.94 6.94 18.81
C LEU A 55 13.41 6.95 18.65
N VAL A 56 12.66 7.02 19.76
CA VAL A 56 11.19 7.09 19.75
C VAL A 56 10.71 8.46 19.29
N GLY A 57 11.38 9.55 19.68
CA GLY A 57 11.04 10.90 19.20
C GLY A 57 11.25 11.06 17.69
N GLY A 58 12.32 10.48 17.14
CA GLY A 58 12.60 10.44 15.71
C GLY A 58 11.73 9.44 14.94
N LEU A 59 11.14 8.44 15.60
CA LEU A 59 10.18 7.53 14.97
C LEU A 59 8.76 8.10 14.98
N LEU A 60 8.28 8.59 16.13
CA LEU A 60 6.89 8.95 16.38
C LEU A 60 6.62 10.46 16.42
N GLY A 61 7.66 11.29 16.57
CA GLY A 61 7.50 12.75 16.55
C GLY A 61 6.97 13.24 15.20
N SER A 62 6.46 14.47 15.17
CA SER A 62 5.77 15.03 13.98
C SER A 62 6.62 15.01 12.70
N ASN A 63 7.95 15.09 12.83
CA ASN A 63 8.90 15.01 11.71
C ASN A 63 9.58 13.63 11.61
N GLY A 64 9.16 12.67 12.44
CA GLY A 64 9.68 11.32 12.46
C GLY A 64 9.04 10.44 11.39
N LEU A 65 9.51 9.21 11.24
CA LEU A 65 9.01 8.32 10.18
C LEU A 65 7.49 8.07 10.27
N VAL A 66 6.98 7.71 11.44
CA VAL A 66 5.54 7.47 11.64
C VAL A 66 4.76 8.78 11.66
N GLY A 67 5.30 9.83 12.29
CA GLY A 67 4.65 11.14 12.29
C GLY A 67 4.58 11.77 10.89
N GLY A 68 5.57 11.53 10.03
CA GLY A 68 5.55 11.93 8.63
C GLY A 68 4.67 11.05 7.75
N VAL A 69 4.53 9.76 8.05
CA VAL A 69 3.62 8.86 7.29
C VAL A 69 2.15 9.06 7.69
N LEU A 70 1.85 9.19 8.98
CA LEU A 70 0.48 9.30 9.50
C LEU A 70 0.02 10.73 9.75
N GLY A 71 0.96 11.63 10.01
CA GLY A 71 0.69 13.05 10.27
C GLY A 71 1.29 13.99 9.22
N GLY A 72 2.03 13.47 8.24
CA GLY A 72 2.68 14.28 7.22
C GLY A 72 1.64 14.81 6.25
N ASP A 73 1.58 16.14 6.20
CA ASP A 73 0.83 17.02 5.31
C ASP A 73 -0.62 16.59 5.04
N LYS A 74 -1.56 17.51 5.30
CA LYS A 74 -2.97 17.33 4.89
C LYS A 74 -3.07 16.83 3.45
N ASP A 75 -2.13 17.24 2.62
CA ASP A 75 -1.91 16.87 1.23
C ASP A 75 -1.75 15.34 0.99
N SER A 76 -1.13 14.57 1.89
CA SER A 76 -0.94 13.11 1.72
C SER A 76 -2.21 12.32 2.07
N VAL A 77 -2.90 12.75 3.14
CA VAL A 77 -4.21 12.23 3.53
C VAL A 77 -5.26 12.62 2.49
N GLU A 78 -5.17 13.84 1.97
CA GLU A 78 -6.02 14.35 0.90
C GLU A 78 -5.77 13.64 -0.42
N ALA A 79 -4.52 13.32 -0.77
CA ALA A 79 -4.19 12.47 -1.91
C ALA A 79 -4.86 11.09 -1.78
N SER A 80 -4.74 10.45 -0.61
CA SER A 80 -5.38 9.15 -0.36
C SER A 80 -6.91 9.23 -0.38
N ALA A 81 -7.50 10.27 0.22
CA ALA A 81 -8.95 10.51 0.17
C ALA A 81 -9.46 10.77 -1.25
N ASN A 82 -8.66 11.44 -2.08
CA ASN A 82 -8.98 11.71 -3.49
C ASN A 82 -8.98 10.42 -4.33
N VAL A 83 -8.01 9.52 -4.11
CA VAL A 83 -8.00 8.18 -4.74
C VAL A 83 -9.25 7.39 -4.34
N LEU A 84 -9.60 7.34 -3.04
CA LEU A 84 -10.80 6.64 -2.57
C LEU A 84 -12.09 7.24 -3.16
N ALA A 85 -12.21 8.56 -3.22
CA ALA A 85 -13.37 9.22 -3.80
C ALA A 85 -13.54 8.89 -5.29
N LYS A 86 -12.44 8.91 -6.05
CA LYS A 86 -12.43 8.54 -7.47
C LYS A 86 -12.81 7.07 -7.69
N LEU A 87 -12.23 6.16 -6.91
CA LEU A 87 -12.56 4.74 -7.00
C LEU A 87 -14.02 4.46 -6.62
N ASN A 88 -14.56 5.10 -5.57
CA ASN A 88 -15.96 4.96 -5.20
C ASN A 88 -16.92 5.48 -6.27
N ALA A 89 -16.55 6.56 -6.97
CA ALA A 89 -17.33 7.07 -8.11
C ALA A 89 -17.34 6.06 -9.26
N ILE A 90 -16.17 5.50 -9.61
CA ILE A 90 -16.04 4.45 -10.63
C ILE A 90 -16.87 3.21 -10.26
N ILE A 91 -16.81 2.75 -9.00
CA ILE A 91 -17.59 1.61 -8.51
C ILE A 91 -19.10 1.88 -8.58
N SER A 92 -19.54 3.10 -8.28
CA SER A 92 -20.95 3.48 -8.39
C SER A 92 -21.44 3.52 -9.85
N ASP A 93 -20.58 3.90 -10.79
CA ASP A 93 -20.88 3.88 -12.22
C ASP A 93 -20.93 2.45 -12.79
N GLY A 94 -20.31 1.49 -12.09
CA GLY A 94 -20.33 0.06 -12.41
C GLY A 94 -19.45 -0.33 -13.61
N VAL A 95 -18.74 0.64 -14.19
CA VAL A 95 -17.84 0.50 -15.33
C VAL A 95 -16.62 1.37 -15.07
N ALA A 96 -15.43 0.83 -15.28
CA ALA A 96 -14.16 1.51 -15.10
C ALA A 96 -13.36 1.50 -16.40
N THR A 97 -13.10 2.65 -17.01
CA THR A 97 -12.16 2.70 -18.14
C THR A 97 -10.71 2.56 -17.65
N LYS A 98 -9.85 2.04 -18.52
CA LYS A 98 -8.40 2.02 -18.28
C LYS A 98 -7.82 3.39 -17.88
N ALA A 99 -8.30 4.45 -18.52
CA ALA A 99 -7.83 5.81 -18.24
C ALA A 99 -8.25 6.28 -16.84
N GLU A 100 -9.48 5.99 -16.42
CA GLU A 100 -9.99 6.34 -15.09
C GLU A 100 -9.26 5.59 -13.98
N LEU A 101 -9.02 4.28 -14.16
CA LEU A 101 -8.25 3.47 -13.20
C LEU A 101 -6.80 3.92 -13.10
N GLY A 102 -6.13 4.17 -14.23
CA GLY A 102 -4.75 4.67 -14.24
C GLY A 102 -4.61 6.04 -13.58
N ALA A 103 -5.55 6.95 -13.84
CA ALA A 103 -5.58 8.27 -13.23
C ALA A 103 -5.94 8.24 -11.74
N ALA A 104 -6.79 7.29 -11.31
CA ALA A 104 -7.15 7.10 -9.91
C ALA A 104 -5.99 6.51 -9.11
N LEU A 105 -5.26 5.54 -9.66
CA LEU A 105 -4.19 4.84 -8.94
C LEU A 105 -2.80 5.46 -9.13
N GLY A 106 -2.65 6.42 -10.05
CA GLY A 106 -1.36 7.03 -10.36
C GLY A 106 -0.39 6.09 -11.10
N ILE A 107 -0.92 5.10 -11.80
CA ILE A 107 -0.14 4.07 -12.51
C ILE A 107 -0.12 4.40 -14.01
N SER A 108 1.07 4.40 -14.61
CA SER A 108 1.22 4.61 -16.06
C SER A 108 0.80 3.37 -16.87
N GLY A 109 0.24 3.60 -18.06
CA GLY A 109 -0.47 2.60 -18.89
C GLY A 109 0.17 1.21 -18.97
N ALA A 110 1.47 1.08 -19.24
CA ALA A 110 2.10 -0.24 -19.46
C ALA A 110 1.95 -1.22 -18.28
N GLY A 111 1.91 -0.74 -17.02
CA GLY A 111 1.71 -1.60 -15.86
C GLY A 111 0.26 -2.02 -15.66
N LEU A 112 -0.68 -1.20 -16.12
CA LEU A 112 -2.12 -1.45 -16.02
C LEU A 112 -2.63 -2.33 -17.17
N ASP A 113 -1.96 -2.30 -18.32
CA ASP A 113 -2.39 -2.99 -19.55
C ASP A 113 -2.45 -4.50 -19.41
N GLY A 114 -1.46 -5.11 -18.75
CA GLY A 114 -1.47 -6.55 -18.49
C GLY A 114 -2.63 -6.97 -17.57
N LEU A 115 -2.84 -6.21 -16.49
CA LEU A 115 -3.92 -6.47 -15.52
C LEU A 115 -5.32 -6.29 -16.14
N ILE A 116 -5.50 -5.27 -16.98
CA ILE A 116 -6.78 -5.02 -17.66
C ILE A 116 -7.03 -6.06 -18.76
N ALA A 117 -6.01 -6.46 -19.53
CA ALA A 117 -6.18 -7.44 -20.59
C ALA A 117 -6.71 -8.80 -20.10
N ASP A 118 -6.38 -9.18 -18.86
CA ASP A 118 -6.89 -10.41 -18.25
C ASP A 118 -8.38 -10.30 -17.86
N ILE A 119 -8.92 -9.09 -17.65
CA ILE A 119 -10.29 -8.85 -17.16
C ILE A 119 -11.21 -8.38 -18.30
N ASP A 120 -10.74 -7.49 -19.18
CA ASP A 120 -11.46 -6.96 -20.34
C ASP A 120 -11.53 -8.03 -21.46
N ILE A 121 -12.40 -9.01 -21.26
CA ILE A 121 -12.57 -10.16 -22.16
C ILE A 121 -13.10 -9.72 -23.55
N ASN A 122 -13.83 -8.61 -23.64
CA ASN A 122 -14.43 -8.14 -24.89
C ASN A 122 -13.56 -7.11 -25.63
N ALA A 123 -12.43 -6.70 -25.03
CA ALA A 123 -11.46 -5.74 -25.56
C ALA A 123 -12.06 -4.36 -25.87
N ASP A 124 -13.04 -3.90 -25.08
CA ASP A 124 -13.68 -2.59 -25.26
C ASP A 124 -13.01 -1.44 -24.46
N ALA A 125 -11.90 -1.76 -23.78
CA ALA A 125 -11.10 -0.89 -22.92
C ALA A 125 -11.79 -0.45 -21.62
N LYS A 126 -12.85 -1.16 -21.22
CA LYS A 126 -13.55 -0.99 -19.94
C LYS A 126 -13.45 -2.27 -19.13
N ILE A 127 -13.62 -2.09 -17.82
CA ILE A 127 -13.84 -3.18 -16.88
C ILE A 127 -15.24 -2.98 -16.30
N ASN A 128 -16.13 -3.93 -16.53
CA ASN A 128 -17.47 -3.97 -15.96
C ASN A 128 -17.69 -5.25 -15.14
N LEU A 129 -18.76 -5.27 -14.33
CA LEU A 129 -19.07 -6.42 -13.48
C LEU A 129 -19.33 -7.70 -14.28
N LYS A 130 -19.83 -7.57 -15.51
CA LYS A 130 -20.10 -8.73 -16.36
C LYS A 130 -18.79 -9.41 -16.78
N GLU A 131 -17.78 -8.64 -17.18
CA GLU A 131 -16.45 -9.16 -17.50
C GLU A 131 -15.82 -9.90 -16.33
N LEU A 132 -15.95 -9.37 -15.10
CA LEU A 132 -15.42 -10.05 -13.91
C LEU A 132 -16.12 -11.39 -13.65
N LEU A 133 -17.44 -11.46 -13.84
CA LEU A 133 -18.21 -12.70 -13.73
C LEU A 133 -17.85 -13.68 -14.85
N ASP A 134 -17.69 -13.20 -16.08
CA ASP A 134 -17.28 -14.02 -17.23
C ASP A 134 -15.86 -14.58 -17.02
N LEU A 135 -14.95 -13.80 -16.41
CA LEU A 135 -13.60 -14.23 -16.05
C LEU A 135 -13.60 -15.32 -14.97
N GLU A 136 -14.42 -15.17 -13.93
CA GLU A 136 -14.57 -16.20 -12.89
C GLU A 136 -15.04 -17.52 -13.51
N ILE A 137 -16.04 -17.47 -14.39
CA ILE A 137 -16.54 -18.64 -15.12
C ILE A 137 -15.41 -19.24 -15.99
N LEU A 138 -14.65 -18.39 -16.69
CA LEU A 138 -13.53 -18.83 -17.52
C LEU A 138 -12.47 -19.58 -16.72
N VAL A 139 -12.03 -19.02 -15.59
CA VAL A 139 -11.02 -19.60 -14.70
C VAL A 139 -11.50 -20.93 -14.12
N ILE A 140 -12.76 -21.00 -13.67
CA ILE A 140 -13.35 -22.25 -13.18
C ILE A 140 -13.34 -23.31 -14.27
N LEU A 141 -13.73 -22.96 -15.50
CA LEU A 141 -13.73 -23.88 -16.63
C LEU A 141 -12.31 -24.31 -17.03
N GLN A 142 -11.31 -23.44 -16.98
CA GLN A 142 -9.91 -23.82 -17.25
C GLN A 142 -9.42 -24.86 -16.24
N GLY A 143 -9.70 -24.65 -14.96
CA GLY A 143 -9.32 -25.57 -13.89
C GLY A 143 -10.05 -26.91 -13.98
N LEU A 144 -11.33 -26.91 -14.36
CA LEU A 144 -12.15 -28.12 -14.48
C LEU A 144 -11.84 -28.93 -15.75
N LEU A 145 -11.63 -28.25 -16.88
CA LEU A 145 -11.43 -28.88 -18.18
C LEU A 145 -9.96 -29.10 -18.54
N GLY A 146 -9.03 -28.45 -17.83
CA GLY A 146 -7.60 -28.48 -18.15
C GLY A 146 -7.28 -27.82 -19.50
N LEU A 147 -8.13 -26.91 -19.97
CA LEU A 147 -8.01 -26.23 -21.26
C LEU A 147 -7.71 -24.76 -21.05
N ASP A 148 -6.76 -24.22 -21.82
CA ASP A 148 -6.54 -22.79 -21.93
C ASP A 148 -7.63 -22.17 -22.82
N LEU A 149 -8.75 -21.83 -22.20
CA LEU A 149 -9.92 -21.28 -22.88
C LEU A 149 -9.66 -19.87 -23.44
N THR A 150 -8.67 -19.13 -22.93
CA THR A 150 -8.24 -17.81 -23.44
C THR A 150 -7.79 -17.92 -24.90
N ASN A 151 -6.95 -18.92 -25.21
CA ASN A 151 -6.51 -19.20 -26.57
C ASN A 151 -7.65 -19.70 -27.48
N ILE A 152 -8.59 -20.48 -26.94
CA ILE A 152 -9.72 -21.02 -27.71
C ILE A 152 -10.72 -19.92 -28.08
N LEU A 153 -11.05 -19.01 -27.16
CA LEU A 153 -11.94 -17.88 -27.42
C LEU A 153 -11.36 -16.89 -28.43
N GLY A 154 -10.06 -16.58 -28.32
CA GLY A 154 -9.36 -15.77 -29.32
C GLY A 154 -9.41 -16.40 -30.72
N ASN A 155 -9.25 -17.72 -30.81
CA ASN A 155 -9.37 -18.46 -32.07
C ASN A 155 -10.82 -18.55 -32.61
N LEU A 156 -11.83 -18.55 -31.74
CA LEU A 156 -13.24 -18.51 -32.15
C LEU A 156 -13.64 -17.12 -32.69
N GLY A 157 -13.08 -16.04 -32.13
CA GLY A 157 -13.18 -14.70 -32.71
C GLY A 157 -12.63 -14.64 -34.14
N ASN A 158 -11.50 -15.31 -34.39
CA ASN A 158 -10.94 -15.47 -35.73
C ASN A 158 -11.81 -16.35 -36.65
N LEU A 159 -12.60 -17.27 -36.09
CA LEU A 159 -13.59 -18.07 -36.84
C LEU A 159 -14.84 -17.27 -37.24
N ALA A 160 -15.17 -16.16 -36.56
CA ALA A 160 -16.23 -15.27 -37.01
C ALA A 160 -15.87 -14.59 -38.36
N ASN A 161 -14.57 -14.36 -38.63
CA ASN A 161 -14.07 -13.94 -39.95
C ASN A 161 -14.18 -15.03 -41.03
N LEU A 162 -14.51 -16.27 -40.65
CA LEU A 162 -14.87 -17.36 -41.57
C LEU A 162 -16.28 -17.19 -42.17
N GLY A 163 -17.02 -16.13 -41.84
CA GLY A 163 -18.25 -15.72 -42.56
C GLY A 163 -18.03 -15.50 -44.07
N ASN A 164 -16.77 -15.38 -44.52
CA ASN A 164 -16.37 -15.46 -45.92
C ASN A 164 -16.49 -16.87 -46.55
N ILE A 165 -16.97 -17.89 -45.83
CA ILE A 165 -17.44 -19.17 -46.41
C ILE A 165 -18.62 -18.97 -47.37
N GLY A 166 -19.32 -17.83 -47.32
CA GLY A 166 -20.35 -17.48 -48.31
C GLY A 166 -19.89 -17.55 -49.77
N ASN A 167 -18.57 -17.50 -50.05
CA ASN A 167 -18.02 -17.70 -51.39
C ASN A 167 -17.90 -19.16 -51.84
N LEU A 168 -18.08 -20.16 -50.97
CA LEU A 168 -18.17 -21.58 -51.36
C LEU A 168 -19.47 -21.90 -52.12
N GLY A 169 -20.52 -21.08 -51.93
CA GLY A 169 -21.76 -21.17 -52.73
C GLY A 169 -21.53 -20.94 -54.23
N ASN A 170 -20.47 -20.21 -54.60
CA ASN A 170 -20.10 -19.98 -56.00
C ASN A 170 -19.47 -21.22 -56.67
N LEU A 171 -19.06 -22.24 -55.89
CA LEU A 171 -18.59 -23.52 -56.43
C LEU A 171 -19.76 -24.38 -56.95
N GLY A 172 -20.96 -24.23 -56.36
CA GLY A 172 -22.18 -24.89 -56.85
C GLY A 172 -22.60 -24.44 -58.24
N ASN A 173 -22.28 -23.19 -58.62
CA ASN A 173 -22.53 -22.69 -59.97
C ASN A 173 -21.56 -23.26 -61.03
N VAL A 174 -20.39 -23.80 -60.64
CA VAL A 174 -19.50 -24.51 -61.56
C VAL A 174 -20.10 -25.87 -61.96
N GLY A 175 -20.83 -26.53 -61.06
CA GLY A 175 -21.51 -27.80 -61.34
C GLY A 175 -22.66 -27.68 -62.35
N ASN A 176 -23.35 -26.53 -62.39
CA ASN A 176 -24.45 -26.29 -63.34
C ASN A 176 -23.98 -25.95 -64.77
N VAL A 177 -22.71 -25.56 -64.99
CA VAL A 177 -22.17 -25.36 -66.34
C VAL A 177 -22.02 -26.69 -67.10
N GLY A 178 -21.77 -27.80 -66.40
CA GLY A 178 -21.65 -29.13 -67.00
C GLY A 178 -22.97 -29.70 -67.55
N ASN A 179 -24.12 -29.24 -67.06
CA ASN A 179 -25.45 -29.72 -67.47
C ASN A 179 -26.10 -28.88 -68.59
N LEU A 180 -25.45 -27.82 -69.07
CA LEU A 180 -25.95 -27.00 -70.18
C LEU A 180 -25.41 -27.44 -71.56
N LEU A 181 -24.47 -28.40 -71.59
CA LEU A 181 -23.81 -28.87 -72.82
C LEU A 181 -23.95 -30.39 -73.08
N GLY A 182 -24.88 -31.07 -72.39
CA GLY A 182 -25.19 -32.50 -72.58
C GLY A 182 -26.55 -32.73 -73.22
#